data_AF-A0A1E3JL35-F1
#
_entry.id   AF-A0A1E3JL35-F1
#
_cell.length_a   1.000
_cell.length_b   1.000
_cell.length_c   1.000
_cell.angle_alpha   90.00
_cell.angle_beta   90.00
_cell.angle_gamma   90.00
#
_symmetry.space_group_name_H-M   'P 1'
#
loop_
_entity.id
_entity.type
_entity.pdbx_description
1 polymer ?
#
loop_
_entity_poly.entity_id
_entity_poly.type
_entity_poly.pdbx_seq_one_letter_code
_entity_poly.pdbx_strand_id
1 'polypeptide(L)'
;MSFDQNIDALPYVDKQVEDPAVKAAAQALIEAELRQTPQIDDNDQRLPPDVDVFSKSKSLQELLANYPSAPLQGIDVTKYQPPTVREGATLEELEKAEKQGRTGEGHMGLRVENTSILSTYGPNAWLVRNYQLNAQLSELQRTLSGLKEQVTETNRTRRVFQEDAGLHLERLEGRWSDLVSSTTQLEMACNAMDGEVAALERREKQLKAEVAQLEG
;
A
#
# COMPACT_ATOMS: atom_id res chain seq x y z
N MET A 1 -21.50 -13.40 6.57
CA MET A 1 -20.73 -13.75 7.78
C MET A 1 -19.79 -12.59 8.02
N SER A 2 -20.09 -11.72 8.99
CA SER A 2 -19.24 -10.58 9.33
C SER A 2 -17.96 -11.12 9.95
N PHE A 3 -16.81 -10.94 9.30
CA PHE A 3 -15.50 -11.15 9.91
C PHE A 3 -15.18 -9.98 10.86
N ASP A 4 -16.06 -9.71 11.83
CA ASP A 4 -15.71 -8.94 13.04
C ASP A 4 -14.93 -9.84 14.01
N GLN A 5 -14.02 -10.64 13.48
CA GLN A 5 -12.87 -11.04 14.26
C GLN A 5 -12.03 -9.77 14.32
N ASN A 6 -12.20 -9.00 15.39
CA ASN A 6 -11.32 -7.90 15.71
C ASN A 6 -9.90 -8.47 15.82
N ILE A 7 -9.17 -8.43 14.70
CA ILE A 7 -7.74 -8.71 14.67
C ILE A 7 -7.13 -7.55 15.44
N ASP A 8 -6.95 -7.75 16.74
CA ASP A 8 -6.37 -6.78 17.64
C ASP A 8 -4.85 -6.93 17.58
N ALA A 9 -4.20 -5.95 16.97
CA ALA A 9 -2.77 -5.78 16.98
C ALA A 9 -2.50 -4.33 17.38
N LEU A 10 -1.54 -4.11 18.29
CA LEU A 10 -1.29 -2.80 18.89
C LEU A 10 0.07 -2.25 18.42
N PRO A 11 0.22 -1.75 17.17
CA PRO A 11 1.49 -1.24 16.64
C PRO A 11 2.26 -0.27 17.53
N TYR A 12 1.57 0.59 18.30
CA TYR A 12 2.25 1.54 19.20
C TYR A 12 2.82 0.89 20.47
N VAL A 13 2.33 -0.29 20.85
CA VAL A 13 2.75 -1.08 22.02
C VAL A 13 3.70 -2.21 21.59
N ASP A 14 3.33 -2.97 20.55
CA ASP A 14 4.02 -4.17 20.05
C ASP A 14 5.26 -3.85 19.18
N LYS A 15 6.18 -3.06 19.70
CA LYS A 15 7.40 -2.63 18.96
C LYS A 15 8.32 -3.78 18.55
N GLN A 16 8.18 -4.95 19.19
CA GLN A 16 8.92 -6.18 18.84
C GLN A 16 8.65 -6.66 17.40
N VAL A 17 7.50 -6.29 16.81
CA VAL A 17 7.15 -6.64 15.43
C VAL A 17 8.01 -5.87 14.41
N GLU A 18 8.62 -4.75 14.82
CA GLU A 18 9.52 -3.97 13.98
C GLU A 18 10.90 -4.64 13.80
N ASP A 19 11.23 -5.65 14.61
CA ASP A 19 12.46 -6.43 14.46
C ASP A 19 12.45 -7.19 13.11
N PRO A 20 13.45 -6.95 12.23
CA PRO A 20 13.56 -7.67 10.96
C PRO A 20 13.54 -9.20 11.11
N ALA A 21 14.08 -9.77 12.20
CA ALA A 21 14.09 -11.21 12.41
C ALA A 21 12.67 -11.76 12.65
N VAL A 22 11.89 -11.10 13.50
CA VAL A 22 10.48 -11.45 13.77
C VAL A 22 9.64 -11.30 12.50
N LYS A 23 9.85 -10.21 11.75
CA LYS A 23 9.16 -9.97 10.48
C LYS A 23 9.47 -11.04 9.44
N ALA A 24 10.74 -11.44 9.31
CA ALA A 24 11.14 -12.50 8.39
C ALA A 24 10.55 -13.86 8.77
N ALA A 25 10.51 -14.19 10.06
CA ALA A 25 9.88 -15.40 10.56
C ALA A 25 8.36 -15.41 10.27
N ALA A 26 7.67 -14.30 10.54
CA ALA A 26 6.25 -14.16 10.24
C ALA A 26 5.98 -14.27 8.73
N GLN A 27 6.81 -13.64 7.90
CA GLN A 27 6.68 -13.72 6.45
C GLN A 27 6.90 -15.15 5.92
N ALA A 28 7.87 -15.89 6.46
CA ALA A 28 8.08 -17.29 6.09
C ALA A 28 6.86 -18.18 6.40
N LEU A 29 6.17 -17.93 7.52
CA LEU A 29 4.92 -18.62 7.86
C LEU A 29 3.79 -18.23 6.91
N ILE A 30 3.65 -16.94 6.58
CA ILE A 30 2.66 -16.46 5.60
C ILE A 30 2.90 -17.13 4.24
N GLU A 31 4.14 -17.20 3.77
CA GLU A 31 4.48 -17.83 2.50
C GLU A 31 4.20 -19.34 2.51
N ALA A 32 4.41 -20.03 3.63
CA ALA A 32 4.09 -21.45 3.78
C ALA A 32 2.58 -21.71 3.68
N GLU A 33 1.75 -20.84 4.27
CA GLU A 33 0.28 -20.91 4.17
C GLU A 33 -0.22 -20.50 2.78
N LEU A 34 0.37 -19.48 2.16
CA LEU A 34 0.01 -19.06 0.80
C LEU A 34 0.28 -20.16 -0.24
N ARG A 35 1.28 -21.03 -0.02
CA ARG A 35 1.51 -22.20 -0.89
C ARG A 35 0.42 -23.26 -0.78
N GLN A 36 -0.25 -23.35 0.36
CA GLN A 36 -1.34 -24.30 0.60
C GLN A 36 -2.71 -23.72 0.26
N THR A 37 -2.82 -22.39 0.30
CA THR A 37 -4.05 -21.66 -0.02
C THR A 37 -4.27 -21.65 -1.53
N PRO A 38 -5.47 -21.99 -2.03
CA PRO A 38 -5.76 -21.89 -3.46
C PRO A 38 -5.63 -20.44 -3.92
N GLN A 39 -4.89 -20.23 -5.00
CA GLN A 39 -4.77 -18.91 -5.62
C GLN A 39 -6.12 -18.49 -6.20
N ILE A 40 -6.47 -17.24 -5.94
CA ILE A 40 -7.66 -16.60 -6.50
C ILE A 40 -7.39 -16.34 -7.98
N ASP A 41 -8.38 -16.61 -8.84
CA ASP A 41 -8.30 -16.34 -10.28
C ASP A 41 -8.22 -14.82 -10.53
N ASP A 42 -7.46 -14.40 -11.55
CA ASP A 42 -7.34 -12.99 -11.94
C ASP A 42 -8.70 -12.37 -12.31
N ASN A 43 -9.70 -13.19 -12.64
CA ASN A 43 -11.07 -12.77 -12.95
C ASN A 43 -12.03 -12.78 -11.73
N ASP A 44 -11.53 -12.77 -10.49
CA ASP A 44 -12.39 -12.69 -9.29
C ASP A 44 -13.20 -11.37 -9.28
N GLN A 45 -14.49 -11.48 -8.93
CA GLN A 45 -15.41 -10.36 -8.75
C GLN A 45 -14.92 -9.28 -7.75
N ARG A 46 -14.00 -9.63 -6.86
CA ARG A 46 -13.36 -8.71 -5.92
C ARG A 46 -12.36 -7.77 -6.59
N LEU A 47 -11.80 -8.18 -7.73
CA LEU A 47 -10.88 -7.35 -8.49
C LEU A 47 -11.70 -6.41 -9.40
N PRO A 48 -11.27 -5.14 -9.56
CA PRO A 48 -11.89 -4.26 -10.55
C PRO A 48 -11.81 -4.89 -11.94
N PRO A 49 -12.87 -4.80 -12.77
CA PRO A 49 -12.83 -5.34 -14.12
C PRO A 49 -11.78 -4.59 -14.96
N ASP A 50 -11.17 -5.30 -15.89
CA ASP A 50 -10.24 -4.70 -16.86
C ASP A 50 -10.93 -3.59 -17.64
N VAL A 51 -10.30 -2.42 -17.67
CA VAL A 51 -10.83 -1.22 -18.34
C VAL A 51 -10.35 -1.20 -19.78
N ASP A 52 -11.28 -1.36 -20.71
CA ASP A 52 -11.03 -1.17 -22.14
C ASP A 52 -10.95 0.32 -22.51
N VAL A 53 -9.72 0.80 -22.70
CA VAL A 53 -9.37 2.21 -22.99
C VAL A 53 -10.02 2.72 -24.28
N PHE A 54 -10.27 1.84 -25.26
CA PHE A 54 -10.79 2.22 -26.58
C PHE A 54 -12.03 1.43 -26.99
N SER A 55 -12.92 1.13 -26.05
CA SER A 55 -14.16 0.36 -26.25
C SER A 55 -15.02 0.76 -27.46
N LYS A 56 -14.97 2.04 -27.89
CA LYS A 56 -15.75 2.55 -29.03
C LYS A 56 -15.05 2.43 -30.38
N SER A 57 -13.73 2.21 -30.41
CA SER A 57 -12.93 2.26 -31.63
C SER A 57 -11.98 1.08 -31.73
N LYS A 58 -12.39 0.11 -32.54
CA LYS A 58 -11.59 -1.08 -32.85
C LYS A 58 -10.23 -0.73 -33.46
N SER A 59 -10.16 0.31 -34.30
CA SER A 59 -8.90 0.72 -34.93
C SER A 59 -7.89 1.27 -33.92
N LEU A 60 -8.34 1.96 -32.87
CA LEU A 60 -7.46 2.45 -31.81
C LEU A 60 -6.99 1.32 -30.89
N GLN A 61 -7.84 0.32 -30.64
CA GLN A 61 -7.44 -0.89 -29.92
C GLN A 61 -6.35 -1.65 -30.67
N GLU A 62 -6.56 -1.90 -31.96
CA GLU A 62 -5.57 -2.57 -32.82
C GLU A 62 -4.26 -1.78 -32.87
N LEU A 63 -4.34 -0.45 -32.96
CA LEU A 63 -3.15 0.40 -32.95
C LEU A 63 -2.41 0.31 -31.61
N LEU A 64 -3.13 0.39 -30.47
CA LEU A 64 -2.53 0.25 -29.14
C LEU A 64 -1.89 -1.13 -28.94
N ALA A 65 -2.55 -2.20 -29.40
CA ALA A 65 -2.03 -3.56 -29.33
C ALA A 65 -0.75 -3.73 -30.18
N ASN A 66 -0.67 -3.04 -31.32
CA ASN A 66 0.48 -3.09 -32.22
C ASN A 66 1.61 -2.12 -31.82
N TYR A 67 1.37 -1.18 -30.91
CA TYR A 67 2.33 -0.15 -30.52
C TYR A 67 3.70 -0.69 -30.03
N PRO A 68 3.79 -1.79 -29.25
CA PRO A 68 5.08 -2.36 -28.84
C PRO A 68 5.94 -2.83 -30.02
N SER A 69 5.30 -3.30 -31.09
CA SER A 69 5.96 -3.85 -32.28
C SER A 69 6.22 -2.77 -33.35
N ALA A 70 5.32 -1.80 -33.45
CA ALA A 70 5.37 -0.74 -34.46
C ALA A 70 4.92 0.60 -33.83
N PRO A 71 5.86 1.36 -33.23
CA PRO A 71 5.52 2.65 -32.65
C PRO A 71 5.05 3.62 -33.74
N LEU A 72 4.09 4.47 -33.39
CA LEU A 72 3.58 5.50 -34.30
C LEU A 72 4.71 6.44 -34.74
N GLN A 73 4.85 6.62 -36.05
CA GLN A 73 5.68 7.68 -36.58
C GLN A 73 4.99 9.04 -36.38
N GLY A 74 5.78 10.04 -35.97
CA GLY A 74 5.29 11.41 -35.82
C GLY A 74 4.84 12.02 -37.14
N ILE A 75 4.24 13.20 -37.06
CA ILE A 75 3.85 13.97 -38.26
C ILE A 75 5.10 14.29 -39.08
N ASP A 76 5.05 13.98 -40.38
CA ASP A 76 6.12 14.30 -41.32
C ASP A 76 6.18 15.82 -41.57
N VAL A 77 7.20 16.45 -40.98
CA VAL A 77 7.46 17.88 -41.12
C VAL A 77 8.08 18.25 -42.48
N THR A 78 8.66 17.28 -43.20
CA THR A 78 9.36 17.56 -44.47
C THR A 78 8.43 18.09 -45.54
N LYS A 79 7.14 17.70 -45.49
CA LYS A 79 6.07 18.17 -46.38
C LYS A 79 5.85 19.68 -46.36
N TYR A 80 6.20 20.36 -45.27
CA TYR A 80 6.03 21.80 -45.10
C TYR A 80 7.33 22.59 -45.30
N GLN A 81 8.46 21.88 -45.49
CA GLN A 81 9.75 22.48 -45.77
C GLN A 81 9.73 23.11 -47.18
N PRO A 82 10.37 24.26 -47.40
CA PRO A 82 10.56 24.80 -48.74
C PRO A 82 11.25 23.76 -49.65
N PRO A 83 10.73 23.51 -50.87
CA PRO A 83 11.29 22.52 -51.78
C PRO A 83 12.65 22.99 -52.32
N THR A 84 13.59 22.06 -52.49
CA THR A 84 14.88 22.31 -53.15
C THR A 84 14.93 21.51 -54.45
N VAL A 85 15.19 22.18 -55.58
CA VAL A 85 15.29 21.54 -56.89
C VAL A 85 16.71 21.67 -57.42
N ARG A 86 17.24 20.58 -58.02
CA ARG A 86 18.57 20.57 -58.65
C ARG A 86 18.48 21.02 -60.10
N GLU A 87 19.57 21.56 -60.64
CA GLU A 87 19.65 21.88 -62.06
C GLU A 87 19.54 20.60 -62.90
N GLY A 88 18.65 20.60 -63.90
CA GLY A 88 18.34 19.42 -64.73
C GLY A 88 17.25 18.49 -64.18
N ALA A 89 16.46 18.92 -63.20
CA ALA A 89 15.35 18.13 -62.65
C ALA A 89 14.28 17.78 -63.70
N THR A 90 13.67 16.61 -63.52
CA THR A 90 12.58 16.12 -64.39
C THR A 90 11.30 16.92 -64.18
N LEU A 91 10.38 16.88 -65.16
CA LEU A 91 9.08 17.55 -65.06
C LEU A 91 8.29 17.09 -63.82
N GLU A 92 8.31 15.80 -63.51
CA GLU A 92 7.62 15.24 -62.33
C GLU A 92 8.21 15.75 -61.00
N GLU A 93 9.53 15.93 -60.92
CA GLU A 93 10.19 16.49 -59.73
C GLU A 93 9.83 17.97 -59.55
N LEU A 94 9.69 18.72 -60.65
CA LEU A 94 9.25 20.11 -60.64
C LEU A 94 7.79 20.24 -60.19
N GLU A 95 6.89 19.39 -60.67
CA GLU A 95 5.48 19.37 -60.24
C GLU A 95 5.33 19.04 -58.75
N LYS A 96 6.12 18.07 -58.25
CA LYS A 96 6.16 17.72 -56.82
C LYS A 96 6.69 18.89 -55.99
N ALA A 97 7.76 19.53 -56.44
CA ALA A 97 8.31 20.71 -55.79
C ALA A 97 7.30 21.87 -55.76
N GLU A 98 6.58 22.13 -56.85
CA GLU A 98 5.53 23.16 -56.90
C GLU A 98 4.42 22.87 -55.88
N LYS A 99 3.92 21.63 -55.85
CA LYS A 99 2.87 21.22 -54.90
C LYS A 99 3.31 21.33 -53.45
N GLN A 100 4.56 20.95 -53.16
CA GLN A 100 5.17 21.13 -51.84
C GLN A 100 5.30 22.61 -51.48
N GLY A 101 5.76 23.45 -52.41
CA GLY A 101 5.85 24.90 -52.25
C GLY A 101 4.50 25.54 -51.91
N ARG A 102 3.44 25.23 -52.67
CA ARG A 102 2.07 25.72 -52.39
C ARG A 102 1.56 25.26 -51.02
N THR A 103 1.87 24.03 -50.62
CA THR A 103 1.51 23.51 -49.29
C THR A 103 2.24 24.28 -48.18
N GLY A 104 3.53 24.53 -48.36
CA GLY A 104 4.35 25.32 -47.43
C GLY A 104 3.88 26.77 -47.32
N GLU A 105 3.57 27.41 -48.45
CA GLU A 105 3.05 28.78 -48.49
C GLU A 105 1.73 28.92 -47.73
N GLY A 106 0.76 28.03 -48.01
CA GLY A 106 -0.52 28.03 -47.30
C GLY A 106 -0.35 27.82 -45.79
N HIS A 107 0.55 26.93 -45.38
CA HIS A 107 0.86 26.71 -43.97
C HIS A 107 1.53 27.95 -43.33
N MET A 108 2.44 28.63 -44.03
CA MET A 108 3.04 29.88 -43.54
C MET A 108 2.00 31.01 -43.41
N GLY A 109 1.06 31.11 -44.35
CA GLY A 109 -0.06 32.06 -44.25
C GLY A 109 -0.89 31.85 -42.98
N LEU A 110 -1.35 30.61 -42.75
CA LEU A 110 -2.08 30.24 -41.53
C LEU A 110 -1.26 30.48 -40.27
N ARG A 111 0.05 30.21 -40.30
CA ARG A 111 0.93 30.45 -39.17
C ARG A 111 1.04 31.94 -38.83
N VAL A 112 1.12 32.82 -39.83
CA VAL A 112 1.14 34.28 -39.61
C VAL A 112 -0.18 34.75 -38.98
N GLU A 113 -1.32 34.29 -39.50
CA GLU A 113 -2.63 34.58 -38.94
C GLU A 113 -2.75 34.11 -37.48
N ASN A 114 -2.41 32.86 -37.20
CA ASN A 114 -2.42 32.31 -35.84
C ASN A 114 -1.47 33.05 -34.90
N THR A 115 -0.29 33.46 -35.38
CA THR A 115 0.68 34.24 -34.59
C THR A 115 0.17 35.65 -34.30
N SER A 116 -0.55 36.27 -35.24
CA SER A 116 -1.23 37.55 -35.04
C SER A 116 -2.29 37.46 -33.94
N ILE A 117 -3.13 36.42 -33.98
CA ILE A 117 -4.13 36.15 -32.95
C ILE A 117 -3.46 35.90 -31.60
N LEU A 118 -2.41 35.07 -31.58
CA LEU A 118 -1.65 34.76 -30.37
C LEU A 118 -0.96 36.00 -29.78
N SER A 119 -0.41 36.87 -30.62
CA SER A 119 0.20 38.12 -30.15
C SER A 119 -0.83 39.06 -29.51
N THR A 120 -2.06 39.06 -30.03
CA THR A 120 -3.15 39.92 -29.54
C THR A 120 -3.76 39.40 -28.24
N TYR A 121 -4.07 38.09 -28.17
CA TYR A 121 -4.84 37.51 -27.06
C TYR A 121 -4.03 36.60 -26.14
N GLY A 122 -2.89 36.08 -26.59
CA GLY A 122 -2.06 35.14 -25.88
C GLY A 122 -1.62 35.61 -24.50
N PRO A 123 -1.05 36.82 -24.34
CA PRO A 123 -0.61 37.31 -23.03
C PRO A 123 -1.75 37.33 -22.00
N ASN A 124 -2.92 37.83 -22.38
CA ASN A 124 -4.09 37.91 -21.50
C ASN A 124 -4.65 36.52 -21.17
N ALA A 125 -4.75 35.63 -22.16
CA ALA A 125 -5.19 34.25 -21.95
C ALA A 125 -4.24 33.51 -21.00
N TRP A 126 -2.93 33.76 -21.10
CA TRP A 126 -1.92 33.14 -20.24
C TRP A 126 -2.02 33.62 -18.79
N LEU A 127 -2.28 34.92 -18.57
CA LEU A 127 -2.52 35.48 -17.24
C LEU A 127 -3.77 34.87 -16.58
N VAL A 128 -4.87 34.77 -17.33
CA VAL A 128 -6.11 34.12 -16.83
C VAL A 128 -5.85 32.66 -16.49
N ARG A 129 -5.14 31.93 -17.35
CA ARG A 129 -4.79 30.54 -17.09
C ARG A 129 -3.89 30.40 -15.86
N ASN A 130 -2.92 31.29 -15.68
CA ASN A 130 -2.07 31.29 -14.50
C ASN A 130 -2.88 31.53 -13.22
N TYR A 131 -3.82 32.48 -13.24
CA TYR A 131 -4.73 32.71 -12.12
C TYR A 131 -5.56 31.46 -11.78
N GLN A 132 -6.15 30.81 -12.79
CA GLN A 132 -6.91 29.57 -12.61
C GLN A 132 -6.03 28.44 -12.02
N LEU A 133 -4.80 28.29 -12.50
CA LEU A 133 -3.86 27.30 -11.98
C LEU A 133 -3.48 27.59 -10.52
N ASN A 134 -3.25 28.85 -10.16
CA ASN A 134 -2.97 29.23 -8.78
C ASN A 134 -4.15 28.96 -7.85
N ALA A 135 -5.38 29.17 -8.32
CA ALA A 135 -6.60 28.85 -7.57
C ALA A 135 -6.73 27.34 -7.33
N GLN A 136 -6.54 26.53 -8.39
CA GLN A 136 -6.53 25.06 -8.27
C GLN A 136 -5.43 24.56 -7.33
N LEU A 137 -4.23 25.13 -7.43
CA LEU A 137 -3.11 24.79 -6.57
C LEU A 137 -3.42 25.10 -5.10
N SER A 138 -4.00 26.26 -4.82
CA SER A 138 -4.39 26.66 -3.47
C SER A 138 -5.47 25.74 -2.89
N GLU A 139 -6.44 25.33 -3.72
CA GLU A 139 -7.46 24.36 -3.34
C GLU A 139 -6.86 23.00 -2.99
N LEU A 140 -5.98 22.47 -3.86
CA LEU A 140 -5.28 21.21 -3.63
C LEU A 140 -4.38 21.24 -2.39
N GLN A 141 -3.72 22.37 -2.13
CA GLN A 141 -2.92 22.54 -0.91
C GLN A 141 -3.80 22.51 0.35
N ARG A 142 -4.98 23.15 0.30
CA ARG A 142 -5.95 23.13 1.40
C ARG A 142 -6.53 21.75 1.66
N THR A 143 -6.88 21.01 0.60
CA THR A 143 -7.39 19.63 0.76
C THR A 143 -6.31 18.71 1.32
N LEU A 144 -5.06 18.86 0.85
CA LEU A 144 -3.91 18.11 1.37
C LEU A 144 -3.65 18.44 2.84
N SER A 145 -3.66 19.71 3.25
CA SER A 145 -3.47 20.08 4.65
C SER A 145 -4.58 19.52 5.53
N GLY A 146 -5.85 19.59 5.09
CA GLY A 146 -6.97 19.01 5.81
C GLY A 146 -6.87 17.49 5.95
N LEU A 147 -6.46 16.79 4.88
CA LEU A 147 -6.26 15.34 4.94
C LEU A 147 -5.11 14.96 5.88
N LYS A 148 -4.00 15.72 5.86
CA LYS A 148 -2.89 15.51 6.80
C LYS A 148 -3.34 15.67 8.25
N GLU A 149 -4.13 16.70 8.54
CA GLU A 149 -4.68 16.92 9.88
C GLU A 149 -5.56 15.75 10.33
N GLN A 150 -6.47 15.28 9.46
CA GLN A 150 -7.31 14.11 9.73
C GLN A 150 -6.49 12.84 9.99
N VAL A 151 -5.42 12.61 9.21
CA VAL A 151 -4.50 11.49 9.42
C VAL A 151 -3.79 11.62 10.77
N THR A 152 -3.30 12.81 11.10
CA THR A 152 -2.62 13.03 12.39
C THR A 152 -3.55 12.85 13.57
N GLU A 153 -4.80 13.31 13.48
CA GLU A 153 -5.79 13.17 14.55
C GLU A 153 -6.21 11.70 14.73
N THR A 154 -6.41 10.98 13.62
CA THR A 154 -6.69 9.54 13.64
C THR A 154 -5.53 8.78 14.29
N ASN A 155 -4.29 9.09 13.91
CA ASN A 155 -3.11 8.46 14.51
C ASN A 155 -2.95 8.81 15.99
N ARG A 156 -3.25 10.05 16.38
CA ARG A 156 -3.23 10.47 17.78
C ARG A 156 -4.26 9.72 18.61
N THR A 157 -5.51 9.68 18.15
CA THR A 157 -6.59 8.94 18.81
C THR A 157 -6.26 7.45 18.92
N ARG A 158 -5.75 6.85 17.84
CA ARG A 158 -5.29 5.46 17.84
C ARG A 158 -4.18 5.22 18.86
N ARG A 159 -3.19 6.11 18.93
CA ARG A 159 -2.08 6.00 19.86
C ARG A 159 -2.55 6.03 21.31
N VAL A 160 -3.41 6.99 21.69
CA VAL A 160 -3.95 7.09 23.05
C VAL A 160 -4.73 5.82 23.42
N PHE A 161 -5.58 5.33 22.51
CA PHE A 161 -6.34 4.09 22.73
C PHE A 161 -5.42 2.89 22.95
N GLN A 162 -4.39 2.73 22.11
CA GLN A 162 -3.45 1.60 22.22
C GLN A 162 -2.57 1.70 23.46
N GLU A 163 -2.10 2.88 23.84
CA GLU A 163 -1.31 3.08 25.07
C GLU A 163 -2.15 2.73 26.32
N ASP A 164 -3.42 3.14 26.38
CA ASP A 164 -4.32 2.78 27.50
C ASP A 164 -4.61 1.27 27.55
N ALA A 165 -4.91 0.66 26.39
CA ALA A 165 -5.10 -0.79 26.30
C ALA A 165 -3.82 -1.56 26.69
N GLY A 166 -2.65 -1.09 26.27
CA GLY A 166 -1.35 -1.66 26.63
C GLY A 166 -1.10 -1.65 28.14
N LEU A 167 -1.38 -0.53 28.81
CA LEU A 167 -1.28 -0.43 30.28
C LEU A 167 -2.26 -1.40 30.98
N HIS A 168 -3.46 -1.58 30.42
CA HIS A 168 -4.42 -2.54 30.95
C HIS A 168 -3.93 -3.99 30.81
N LEU A 169 -3.36 -4.34 29.66
CA LEU A 169 -2.78 -5.66 29.39
C LEU A 169 -1.59 -5.95 30.32
N GLU A 170 -0.67 -4.99 30.50
CA GLU A 170 0.47 -5.13 31.41
C GLU A 170 0.01 -5.39 32.86
N ARG A 171 -1.03 -4.69 33.31
CA ARG A 171 -1.62 -4.93 34.63
C ARG A 171 -2.24 -6.33 34.76
N LEU A 172 -2.92 -6.80 33.72
CA LEU A 172 -3.52 -8.14 33.69
C LEU A 172 -2.43 -9.22 33.68
N GLU A 173 -1.37 -9.03 32.90
CA GLU A 173 -0.21 -9.92 32.83
C GLU A 173 0.49 -10.01 34.18
N GLY A 174 0.73 -8.88 34.85
CA GLY A 174 1.30 -8.85 36.20
C GLY A 174 0.45 -9.62 37.20
N ARG A 175 -0.87 -9.36 37.24
CA ARG A 175 -1.80 -10.10 38.12
C ARG A 175 -1.85 -11.59 37.81
N TRP A 176 -1.75 -11.97 36.54
CA TRP A 176 -1.72 -13.36 36.12
C TRP A 176 -0.43 -14.04 36.59
N SER A 177 0.73 -13.40 36.39
CA SER A 177 2.02 -13.90 36.88
C SER A 177 2.04 -14.06 38.41
N ASP A 178 1.50 -13.09 39.14
CA ASP A 178 1.37 -13.15 40.60
C ASP A 178 0.47 -14.32 41.05
N LEU A 179 -0.66 -14.53 40.35
CA LEU A 179 -1.57 -15.62 40.66
C LEU A 179 -0.91 -16.99 40.40
N VAL A 180 -0.23 -17.16 39.26
CA VAL A 180 0.49 -18.39 38.92
C VAL A 180 1.61 -18.65 39.94
N SER A 181 2.37 -17.63 40.32
CA SER A 181 3.41 -17.72 41.35
C SER A 181 2.81 -18.11 42.72
N SER A 182 1.69 -17.50 43.11
CA SER A 182 0.99 -17.82 44.36
C SER A 182 0.45 -19.25 44.38
N THR A 183 -0.17 -19.70 43.29
CA THR A 183 -0.68 -21.08 43.19
C THR A 183 0.46 -22.10 43.23
N THR A 184 1.55 -21.86 42.52
CA THR A 184 2.72 -22.76 42.55
C THR A 184 3.38 -22.80 43.94
N GLN A 185 3.48 -21.66 44.63
CA GLN A 185 3.96 -21.62 46.02
C GLN A 185 3.04 -22.37 46.98
N LEU A 186 1.72 -22.25 46.82
CA LEU A 186 0.74 -23.00 47.60
C LEU A 186 0.84 -24.51 47.35
N GLU A 187 0.97 -24.93 46.09
CA GLU A 187 1.17 -26.35 45.75
C GLU A 187 2.47 -26.90 46.36
N MET A 188 3.56 -26.12 46.34
CA MET A 188 4.81 -26.50 46.99
C MET A 188 4.65 -26.62 48.51
N ALA A 189 3.93 -25.70 49.15
CA ALA A 189 3.67 -25.75 50.59
C ALA A 189 2.78 -26.94 50.99
N CYS A 190 1.73 -27.23 50.22
CA CYS A 190 0.88 -28.40 50.42
C CYS A 190 1.69 -29.70 50.29
N ASN A 191 2.51 -29.83 49.24
CA ASN A 191 3.37 -31.01 49.07
C ASN A 191 4.38 -31.19 50.22
N ALA A 192 4.94 -30.08 50.74
CA ALA A 192 5.82 -30.14 51.90
C ALA A 192 5.07 -30.60 53.16
N MET A 193 3.87 -30.05 53.42
CA MET A 193 3.02 -30.46 54.55
C MET A 193 2.59 -31.94 54.44
N ASP A 194 2.21 -32.40 53.25
CA ASP A 194 1.87 -33.82 53.01
C ASP A 194 3.08 -34.73 53.28
N GLY A 195 4.28 -34.28 52.93
CA GLY A 195 5.53 -34.96 53.28
C GLY A 195 5.78 -35.04 54.78
N GLU A 196 5.53 -33.95 55.51
CA GLU A 196 5.62 -33.91 56.97
C GLU A 196 4.58 -34.82 57.64
N VAL A 197 3.32 -34.80 57.18
CA VAL A 197 2.24 -35.67 57.67
C VAL A 197 2.61 -37.13 57.45
N ALA A 198 3.07 -37.50 56.25
CA ALA A 198 3.50 -38.87 55.97
C ALA A 198 4.68 -39.32 56.85
N ALA A 199 5.60 -38.41 57.20
CA ALA A 199 6.71 -38.70 58.11
C ALA A 199 6.21 -38.90 59.56
N LEU A 200 5.27 -38.07 60.02
CA LEU A 200 4.65 -38.21 61.34
C LEU A 200 3.83 -39.51 61.45
N GLU A 201 3.04 -39.86 60.43
CA GLU A 201 2.30 -41.13 60.40
C GLU A 201 3.22 -42.35 60.46
N ARG A 202 4.37 -42.32 59.77
CA ARG A 202 5.39 -43.39 59.88
C ARG A 202 5.92 -43.49 61.30
N ARG A 203 6.21 -42.35 61.95
CA ARG A 203 6.71 -42.32 63.33
C ARG A 203 5.67 -42.81 64.33
N GLU A 204 4.40 -42.45 64.15
CA GLU A 204 3.30 -42.94 64.97
C GLU A 204 3.16 -44.47 64.85
N LYS A 205 3.21 -45.02 63.63
CA LYS A 205 3.18 -46.47 63.39
C LYS A 205 4.36 -47.18 64.06
N GLN A 206 5.56 -46.62 64.00
CA GLN A 206 6.75 -47.15 64.67
C GLN A 206 6.57 -47.17 66.19
N LEU A 207 6.16 -46.05 66.79
CA LEU A 207 5.94 -45.95 68.23
C LEU A 207 4.82 -46.89 68.70
N LYS A 208 3.72 -47.02 67.94
CA LYS A 208 2.67 -48.00 68.23
C LYS A 208 3.17 -49.44 68.18
N ALA A 209 4.06 -49.77 67.24
CA ALA A 209 4.69 -51.09 67.18
C ALA A 209 5.64 -51.33 68.37
N GLU A 210 6.40 -50.31 68.80
CA GLU A 210 7.25 -50.38 69.99
C GLU A 210 6.44 -50.56 71.28
N VAL A 211 5.34 -49.81 71.45
CA VAL A 211 4.44 -49.96 72.60
C VAL A 211 3.80 -51.35 72.62
N ALA A 212 3.33 -51.85 71.47
CA ALA A 212 2.77 -53.19 71.37
C ALA A 212 3.79 -54.31 71.67
N GLN A 213 5.09 -54.07 71.47
CA GLN A 213 6.17 -54.99 71.87
C GLN A 213 6.49 -54.91 73.36
N LEU A 214 6.17 -53.81 74.03
CA LEU A 214 6.39 -53.61 75.48
C LEU A 214 5.20 -54.07 76.33
N GLU A 215 3.99 -54.12 75.75
CA GLU A 215 2.75 -54.55 76.42
C GLU A 215 2.44 -56.06 76.25
N GLY A 216 3.30 -56.81 75.55
CA GLY A 216 3.24 -58.28 75.43
C GLY A 216 4.34 -58.98 76.22
#